data_AF-A0A327QRX9-F1
#
_entry.id   AF-A0A327QRX9-F1
#
_cell.length_a   1.000
_cell.length_b   1.000
_cell.length_c   1.000
_cell.angle_alpha   90.00
_cell.angle_beta   90.00
_cell.angle_gamma   90.00
#
_symmetry.space_group_name_H-M   'P 1'
#
loop_
_entity.id
_entity.type
_entity.pdbx_description
1 polymer ?
#
loop_
_entity_poly.entity_id
_entity_poly.type
_entity_poly.pdbx_seq_one_letter_code
_entity_poly.pdbx_strand_id
1 'polypeptide(L)'
;MMYITNLKRAALACCVTLIAFTSCSKTTTIDPPALAQNRVLTYKIVNVAGDPIQGIVNDRDSAITVYLPYYLQLTSIQPEITISEGASITPASGTLVEDLLKMFFSGTKIQYVVKAKDGAQRTYTLKIEAQQPPLVINELSPDANTITAYDFNMGDLYASLSITLHGSGFAASNDLIQADLLDATGKAVFKFGLSTFNTNNLTMMGINIARYNPTDYEALKALPATGLYKIRVYSYAKVVTLQHPIRLNLLNK
;
A
#
# COMPACT_ATOMS: atom_id res chain seq x y z
N MET A 1 113.33 40.43 23.55
CA MET A 1 112.66 41.44 24.40
C MET A 1 111.21 40.98 24.56
N MET A 2 110.94 40.13 25.56
CA MET A 2 110.55 40.47 26.95
C MET A 2 109.02 40.48 27.08
N TYR A 3 108.54 39.92 28.21
CA TYR A 3 107.19 39.83 28.75
C TYR A 3 106.28 38.67 28.26
N ILE A 4 105.96 37.64 29.07
CA ILE A 4 105.10 37.61 30.29
C ILE A 4 103.61 37.74 29.86
N THR A 5 102.62 36.92 30.22
CA THR A 5 102.23 36.27 31.49
C THR A 5 101.09 35.26 31.25
N ASN A 6 100.95 34.30 32.17
CA ASN A 6 99.75 33.49 32.42
C ASN A 6 98.46 34.31 32.66
N LEU A 7 97.29 33.80 32.25
CA LEU A 7 96.05 33.99 33.02
C LEU A 7 95.01 32.86 32.79
N LYS A 8 94.21 32.67 33.84
CA LYS A 8 93.44 31.49 34.25
C LYS A 8 91.98 31.47 33.73
N ARG A 9 91.41 30.24 33.66
CA ARG A 9 90.02 29.81 33.98
C ARG A 9 88.85 30.40 33.17
N ALA A 10 88.04 29.53 32.57
CA ALA A 10 86.71 29.11 33.08
C ALA A 10 85.83 28.54 31.95
N ALA A 11 84.99 27.58 32.31
CA ALA A 11 84.20 26.71 31.45
C ALA A 11 83.02 27.39 30.75
N LEU A 12 82.62 26.86 29.59
CA LEU A 12 81.23 26.89 29.15
C LEU A 12 80.91 25.59 28.40
N ALA A 13 80.14 24.73 29.07
CA ALA A 13 79.57 23.50 28.51
C ALA A 13 78.48 23.85 27.49
N CYS A 14 78.61 23.38 26.26
CA CYS A 14 77.56 23.47 25.26
C CYS A 14 76.81 22.14 25.22
N CYS A 15 75.80 22.00 26.08
CA CYS A 15 74.73 21.02 25.89
C CYS A 15 73.80 21.55 24.81
N VAL A 16 73.76 20.91 23.64
CA VAL A 16 72.61 21.03 22.73
C VAL A 16 72.04 19.64 22.50
N THR A 17 70.91 19.47 23.15
CA THR A 17 70.00 18.34 23.24
C THR A 17 69.48 17.87 21.88
N LEU A 18 69.52 16.56 21.67
CA LEU A 18 68.85 15.83 20.60
C LEU A 18 67.33 15.92 20.82
N ILE A 19 66.62 16.73 20.01
CA ILE A 19 65.15 16.81 20.07
C ILE A 19 64.57 15.62 19.29
N ALA A 20 64.15 14.58 20.00
CA ALA A 20 63.32 13.52 19.45
C ALA A 20 61.86 14.00 19.40
N PHE A 21 61.37 14.36 18.21
CA PHE A 21 59.94 14.60 17.99
C PHE A 21 59.20 13.26 17.91
N THR A 22 58.78 12.71 19.05
CA THR A 22 57.76 11.65 19.09
C THR A 22 56.37 12.29 18.98
N SER A 23 55.95 12.58 17.75
CA SER A 23 54.54 12.90 17.46
C SER A 23 53.76 11.59 17.27
N CYS A 24 53.31 11.00 18.37
CA CYS A 24 52.22 10.02 18.32
C CYS A 24 50.90 10.82 18.35
N SER A 25 50.37 11.16 17.19
CA SER A 25 48.96 11.55 17.08
C SER A 25 48.12 10.34 17.52
N LYS A 26 47.46 10.44 18.68
CA LYS A 26 46.51 9.42 19.14
C LYS A 26 45.46 9.22 18.04
N THR A 27 45.51 8.08 17.35
CA THR A 27 44.47 7.69 16.41
C THR A 27 43.26 7.30 17.24
N THR A 28 42.32 8.23 17.39
CA THR A 28 41.02 7.93 17.98
C THR A 28 40.24 7.10 16.96
N THR A 29 40.19 5.79 17.15
CA THR A 29 39.29 4.92 16.40
C THR A 29 37.87 5.25 16.88
N ILE A 30 37.14 6.03 16.08
CA ILE A 30 35.71 6.22 16.30
C ILE A 30 35.06 4.92 15.81
N ASP A 31 34.62 4.08 16.74
CA ASP A 31 33.84 2.89 16.38
C ASP A 31 32.62 3.32 15.55
N PRO A 32 32.28 2.59 14.48
CA PRO A 32 31.07 2.86 13.73
C PRO A 32 29.87 2.93 14.69
N PRO A 33 28.95 3.90 14.51
CA PRO A 33 27.76 3.97 15.34
C PRO A 33 27.04 2.61 15.35
N ALA A 34 26.70 2.13 16.54
CA ALA A 34 25.98 0.86 16.68
C ALA A 34 24.70 0.89 15.82
N LEU A 35 24.53 -0.13 14.98
CA LEU A 35 23.32 -0.24 14.17
C LEU A 35 22.11 -0.42 15.09
N ALA A 36 21.00 0.23 14.75
CA ALA A 36 19.76 0.04 15.47
C ALA A 36 19.36 -1.45 15.46
N GLN A 37 19.07 -2.01 16.65
CA GLN A 37 18.74 -3.42 16.84
C GLN A 37 17.25 -3.73 16.69
N ASN A 38 16.46 -2.81 16.13
CA ASN A 38 15.03 -2.96 15.89
C ASN A 38 14.67 -2.78 14.42
N ARG A 39 15.48 -3.34 13.52
CA ARG A 39 15.33 -3.19 12.08
C ARG A 39 14.68 -4.40 11.43
N VAL A 40 13.96 -4.15 10.35
CA VAL A 40 13.69 -5.17 9.34
C VAL A 40 14.90 -5.19 8.41
N LEU A 41 15.45 -6.37 8.12
CA LEU A 41 16.62 -6.55 7.27
C LEU A 41 16.20 -6.99 5.88
N THR A 42 15.26 -7.93 5.78
CA THR A 42 14.69 -8.39 4.52
C THR A 42 13.20 -8.63 4.66
N TYR A 43 12.49 -8.50 3.55
CA TYR A 43 11.09 -8.81 3.43
C TYR A 43 10.86 -9.47 2.07
N LYS A 44 10.21 -10.62 2.03
CA LYS A 44 9.82 -11.27 0.77
C LYS A 44 8.46 -11.96 0.91
N ILE A 45 7.68 -11.99 -0.16
CA ILE A 45 6.42 -12.75 -0.22
C ILE A 45 6.74 -14.12 -0.80
N VAL A 46 6.38 -15.19 -0.08
CA VAL A 46 6.78 -16.57 -0.41
C VAL A 46 5.62 -17.47 -0.85
N ASN A 47 4.36 -17.06 -0.68
CA ASN A 47 3.19 -17.81 -1.14
C ASN A 47 2.88 -17.57 -2.64
N VAL A 48 3.91 -17.58 -3.47
CA VAL A 48 3.80 -17.40 -4.92
C VAL A 48 4.48 -18.57 -5.64
N ALA A 49 4.02 -18.89 -6.85
CA ALA A 49 4.71 -19.85 -7.69
C ALA A 49 5.97 -19.20 -8.29
N GLY A 50 7.11 -19.89 -8.19
CA GLY A 50 8.40 -19.39 -8.68
C GLY A 50 9.17 -18.60 -7.62
N ASP A 51 9.90 -17.58 -8.05
CA ASP A 51 10.74 -16.78 -7.16
C ASP A 51 9.90 -15.90 -6.21
N PRO A 52 10.33 -15.74 -4.93
CA PRO A 52 9.68 -14.83 -3.99
C PRO A 52 9.68 -13.38 -4.48
N ILE A 53 8.58 -12.67 -4.23
CA ILE A 53 8.50 -11.23 -4.53
C ILE A 53 9.27 -10.48 -3.44
N GLN A 54 10.34 -9.77 -3.84
CA GLN A 54 11.17 -9.02 -2.92
C GLN A 54 10.50 -7.71 -2.48
N GLY A 55 10.62 -7.40 -1.19
CA GLY A 55 10.26 -6.11 -0.61
C GLY A 55 11.49 -5.23 -0.43
N ILE A 56 11.33 -3.94 -0.68
CA ILE A 56 12.34 -2.92 -0.47
C ILE A 56 12.14 -2.36 0.93
N VAL A 57 13.12 -2.57 1.81
CA VAL A 57 13.11 -2.04 3.18
C VAL A 57 13.80 -0.68 3.19
N ASN A 58 13.09 0.33 3.67
CA ASN A 58 13.63 1.66 3.92
C ASN A 58 13.55 1.95 5.42
N ASP A 59 14.69 1.78 6.10
CA ASP A 59 14.81 2.00 7.55
C ASP A 59 14.61 3.46 7.95
N ARG A 60 15.02 4.41 7.10
CA ARG A 60 14.90 5.85 7.38
C ARG A 60 13.43 6.24 7.50
N ASP A 61 12.61 5.75 6.58
CA ASP A 61 11.18 6.07 6.51
C ASP A 61 10.32 5.05 7.26
N SER A 62 10.93 4.01 7.85
CA SER A 62 10.25 2.86 8.47
C SER A 62 9.14 2.33 7.55
N ALA A 63 9.51 2.05 6.30
CA ALA A 63 8.59 1.59 5.27
C ALA A 63 9.13 0.33 4.60
N ILE A 64 8.21 -0.55 4.22
CA ILE A 64 8.48 -1.73 3.38
C ILE A 64 7.64 -1.53 2.12
N THR A 65 8.28 -1.50 0.94
CA THR A 65 7.57 -1.34 -0.33
C THR A 65 7.65 -2.62 -1.13
N VAL A 66 6.51 -3.12 -1.59
CA VAL A 66 6.43 -4.30 -2.44
C VAL A 66 5.73 -3.94 -3.75
N TYR A 67 6.39 -4.22 -4.87
CA TYR A 67 5.78 -4.15 -6.19
C TYR A 67 5.16 -5.50 -6.50
N LEU A 68 3.83 -5.56 -6.53
CA LEU A 68 3.08 -6.80 -6.69
C LEU A 68 2.69 -7.00 -8.17
N PRO A 69 3.20 -8.03 -8.85
CA PRO A 69 2.81 -8.30 -10.22
C PRO A 69 1.31 -8.60 -10.32
N TYR A 70 0.60 -7.82 -11.14
CA TYR A 70 -0.86 -7.88 -11.19
C TYR A 70 -1.41 -9.24 -11.66
N TYR A 71 -0.70 -9.93 -12.55
CA TYR A 71 -1.14 -11.21 -13.10
C TYR A 71 -1.29 -12.32 -12.04
N LEU A 72 -0.67 -12.17 -10.87
CA LEU A 72 -0.82 -13.10 -9.76
C LEU A 72 -2.14 -12.94 -9.01
N GLN A 73 -2.77 -11.77 -9.11
CA GLN A 73 -4.07 -11.46 -8.50
C GLN A 73 -4.19 -11.87 -7.01
N LEU A 74 -3.09 -11.76 -6.26
CA LEU A 74 -3.05 -12.21 -4.87
C LEU A 74 -4.06 -11.45 -4.01
N THR A 75 -4.90 -12.17 -3.29
CA THR A 75 -5.81 -11.63 -2.27
C THR A 75 -5.26 -11.77 -0.85
N SER A 76 -4.21 -12.59 -0.68
CA SER A 76 -3.46 -12.75 0.57
C SER A 76 -1.96 -12.95 0.28
N ILE A 77 -1.11 -12.56 1.22
CA ILE A 77 0.35 -12.72 1.13
C ILE A 77 0.92 -13.32 2.39
N GLN A 78 1.92 -14.19 2.23
CA GLN A 78 2.70 -14.74 3.34
C GLN A 78 4.12 -14.17 3.28
N PRO A 79 4.47 -13.27 4.21
CA PRO A 79 5.78 -12.64 4.24
C PRO A 79 6.78 -13.48 5.02
N GLU A 80 7.98 -13.66 4.48
CA GLU A 80 9.16 -14.07 5.24
C GLU A 80 9.99 -12.82 5.54
N ILE A 81 10.22 -12.56 6.83
CA ILE A 81 10.82 -11.33 7.32
C ILE A 81 12.04 -11.69 8.16
N THR A 82 13.21 -11.14 7.79
CA THR A 82 14.40 -11.18 8.64
C THR A 82 14.53 -9.87 9.39
N ILE A 83 14.84 -9.91 10.67
CA ILE A 83 14.98 -8.74 11.55
C ILE A 83 16.34 -8.72 12.22
N SER A 84 16.68 -7.62 12.89
CA SER A 84 17.87 -7.52 13.75
C SER A 84 17.99 -8.70 14.70
N GLU A 85 19.22 -9.17 14.92
CA GLU A 85 19.51 -10.29 15.83
C GLU A 85 18.98 -10.01 17.24
N GLY A 86 18.31 -10.99 17.84
CA GLY A 86 17.74 -10.88 19.19
C GLY A 86 16.49 -9.99 19.30
N ALA A 87 16.00 -9.40 18.20
CA ALA A 87 14.72 -8.70 18.16
C ALA A 87 13.54 -9.66 17.99
N SER A 88 12.33 -9.16 18.22
CA SER A 88 11.06 -9.79 17.85
C SER A 88 10.24 -8.90 16.93
N ILE A 89 9.32 -9.48 16.16
CA ILE A 89 8.44 -8.77 15.24
C ILE A 89 6.99 -9.21 15.40
N THR A 90 6.06 -8.24 15.35
CA THR A 90 4.62 -8.48 15.38
C THR A 90 3.94 -7.70 14.25
N PRO A 91 3.13 -8.34 13.37
CA PRO A 91 2.91 -9.78 13.25
C PRO A 91 4.21 -10.57 12.99
N ALA A 92 4.23 -11.84 13.39
CA ALA A 92 5.40 -12.70 13.21
C ALA A 92 5.66 -12.98 11.73
N SER A 93 6.92 -13.20 11.37
CA SER A 93 7.29 -13.75 10.05
C SER A 93 6.48 -15.02 9.76
N GLY A 94 6.00 -15.17 8.52
CA GLY A 94 5.15 -16.27 8.08
C GLY A 94 3.66 -16.10 8.41
N THR A 95 3.27 -15.07 9.15
CA THR A 95 1.86 -14.77 9.44
C THR A 95 1.17 -14.28 8.16
N LEU A 96 0.10 -14.97 7.76
CA LEU A 96 -0.68 -14.62 6.57
C LEU A 96 -1.32 -13.23 6.74
N VAL A 97 -1.13 -12.39 5.72
CA VAL A 97 -1.86 -11.14 5.56
C VAL A 97 -3.01 -11.42 4.61
N GLU A 98 -4.22 -11.43 5.14
CA GLU A 98 -5.45 -11.66 4.38
C GLU A 98 -6.08 -10.34 3.91
N ASP A 99 -7.08 -10.45 3.02
CA ASP A 99 -7.91 -9.34 2.55
C ASP A 99 -7.16 -8.14 1.95
N LEU A 100 -6.20 -8.40 1.05
CA LEU A 100 -5.49 -7.32 0.35
C LEU A 100 -6.43 -6.34 -0.38
N LEU A 101 -7.58 -6.82 -0.84
CA LEU A 101 -8.61 -5.96 -1.43
C LEU A 101 -9.08 -4.88 -0.46
N LYS A 102 -9.28 -5.21 0.81
CA LYS A 102 -9.65 -4.23 1.84
C LYS A 102 -8.56 -3.19 2.04
N MET A 103 -7.30 -3.61 2.08
CA MET A 103 -6.17 -2.67 2.11
C MET A 103 -6.20 -1.71 0.92
N PHE A 104 -6.43 -2.20 -0.31
CA PHE A 104 -6.55 -1.34 -1.50
C PHE A 104 -7.76 -0.39 -1.45
N PHE A 105 -8.90 -0.85 -0.92
CA PHE A 105 -10.18 -0.14 -1.04
C PHE A 105 -10.50 0.79 0.14
N SER A 106 -10.11 0.42 1.35
CA SER A 106 -10.37 1.21 2.56
C SER A 106 -9.12 1.91 3.11
N GLY A 107 -7.95 1.72 2.48
CA GLY A 107 -6.69 2.34 2.91
C GLY A 107 -6.20 1.81 4.27
N THR A 108 -6.65 0.62 4.67
CA THR A 108 -6.20 -0.03 5.90
C THR A 108 -4.69 -0.27 5.82
N LYS A 109 -3.93 0.21 6.81
CA LYS A 109 -2.47 0.05 6.84
C LYS A 109 -2.11 -1.28 7.50
N ILE A 110 -1.17 -1.99 6.90
CA ILE A 110 -0.52 -3.14 7.52
C ILE A 110 0.80 -2.64 8.12
N GLN A 111 1.04 -2.99 9.39
CA GLN A 111 2.21 -2.55 10.13
C GLN A 111 2.90 -3.72 10.81
N TYR A 112 4.23 -3.61 10.90
CA TYR A 112 5.07 -4.53 11.65
C TYR A 112 5.84 -3.78 12.72
N VAL A 113 5.71 -4.20 13.96
CA VAL A 113 6.42 -3.63 15.10
C VAL A 113 7.61 -4.53 15.41
N VAL A 114 8.83 -4.01 15.22
CA VAL A 114 10.07 -4.69 15.62
C VAL A 114 10.48 -4.18 16.99
N LYS A 115 10.68 -5.08 17.95
CA LYS A 115 11.12 -4.78 19.31
C LYS A 115 12.51 -5.37 19.55
N ALA A 116 13.48 -4.51 19.86
CA ALA A 116 14.83 -4.92 20.25
C ALA A 116 14.86 -5.53 21.66
N LYS A 117 15.97 -6.18 22.01
CA LYS A 117 16.19 -6.81 23.32
C LYS A 117 16.16 -5.80 24.48
N ASP A 118 16.61 -4.57 24.24
CA ASP A 118 16.56 -3.44 25.19
C ASP A 118 15.14 -2.83 25.35
N GLY A 119 14.18 -3.31 24.56
CA GLY A 119 12.80 -2.85 24.56
C GLY A 119 12.49 -1.74 23.54
N ALA A 120 13.48 -1.18 22.85
CA ALA A 120 13.26 -0.15 21.84
C ALA A 120 12.43 -0.70 20.66
N GLN A 121 11.41 0.05 20.24
CA GLN A 121 10.51 -0.37 19.17
C GLN A 121 10.64 0.49 17.92
N ARG A 122 10.35 -0.12 16.78
CA ARG A 122 10.21 0.56 15.49
C ARG A 122 9.06 -0.05 14.72
N THR A 123 8.17 0.80 14.21
CA THR A 123 7.00 0.36 13.43
C THR A 123 7.23 0.61 11.95
N TYR A 124 7.26 -0.46 11.17
CA TYR A 124 7.32 -0.42 9.71
C TYR A 124 5.91 -0.45 9.12
N THR A 125 5.62 0.44 8.16
CA THR A 125 4.38 0.37 7.38
C THR A 125 4.63 -0.32 6.05
N LEU A 126 3.85 -1.36 5.76
CA LEU A 126 3.86 -2.05 4.47
C LEU A 126 3.08 -1.24 3.43
N LYS A 127 3.71 -0.99 2.29
CA LYS A 127 3.14 -0.37 1.10
C LYS A 127 3.17 -1.39 -0.02
N ILE A 128 2.01 -1.77 -0.52
CA ILE A 128 1.89 -2.68 -1.65
C ILE A 128 1.43 -1.87 -2.85
N GLU A 129 2.25 -1.87 -3.89
CA GLU A 129 1.98 -1.23 -5.16
C GLU A 129 1.71 -2.31 -6.21
N ALA A 130 0.43 -2.58 -6.44
CA ALA A 130 0.04 -3.49 -7.51
C ALA A 130 0.38 -2.87 -8.87
N GLN A 131 1.13 -3.62 -9.68
CA GLN A 131 1.52 -3.26 -11.04
C GLN A 131 0.37 -3.48 -12.04
N GLN A 132 -0.82 -3.00 -11.68
CA GLN A 132 -2.04 -3.13 -12.48
C GLN A 132 -2.17 -1.94 -13.45
N PRO A 133 -2.53 -2.21 -14.73
CA PRO A 133 -2.89 -1.15 -15.68
C PRO A 133 -4.01 -0.24 -15.15
N PRO A 134 -4.19 0.96 -15.72
CA PRO A 134 -5.33 1.80 -15.39
C PRO A 134 -6.66 1.08 -15.59
N LEU A 135 -7.57 1.22 -14.62
CA LEU A 135 -8.99 0.93 -14.82
C LEU A 135 -9.61 2.14 -15.50
N VAL A 136 -10.23 1.94 -16.65
CA VAL A 136 -10.93 3.00 -17.40
C VAL A 136 -12.33 2.49 -17.70
N ILE A 137 -13.34 3.31 -17.41
CA ILE A 137 -14.74 2.96 -17.63
C ILE A 137 -15.40 4.11 -18.36
N ASN A 138 -16.14 3.79 -19.41
CA ASN A 138 -16.92 4.77 -20.16
C ASN A 138 -18.07 5.27 -19.29
N GLU A 139 -18.34 6.57 -19.36
CA GLU A 139 -19.49 7.16 -18.70
C GLU A 139 -20.80 6.57 -19.25
N LEU A 140 -21.76 6.33 -18.38
CA LEU A 140 -23.11 5.88 -18.76
C LEU A 140 -23.99 7.04 -19.20
N SER A 141 -23.80 8.20 -18.58
CA SER A 141 -24.46 9.46 -18.95
C SER A 141 -23.49 10.29 -19.80
N PRO A 142 -23.92 10.86 -20.94
CA PRO A 142 -23.04 11.66 -21.79
C PRO A 142 -22.40 12.86 -21.07
N ASP A 143 -23.17 13.54 -20.23
CA ASP A 143 -22.74 14.71 -19.47
C ASP A 143 -23.62 14.91 -18.22
N ALA A 144 -23.32 15.94 -17.43
CA ALA A 144 -24.03 16.24 -16.18
C ALA A 144 -25.48 16.75 -16.36
N ASN A 145 -25.86 17.20 -17.55
CA ASN A 145 -27.20 17.69 -17.89
C ASN A 145 -28.04 16.62 -18.62
N THR A 146 -27.38 15.72 -19.33
CA THR A 146 -28.00 14.60 -20.06
C THR A 146 -27.85 13.31 -19.28
N ILE A 147 -28.79 13.05 -18.36
CA ILE A 147 -28.71 11.91 -17.43
C ILE A 147 -29.41 10.67 -18.00
N THR A 148 -28.65 9.58 -18.14
CA THR A 148 -29.20 8.25 -18.45
C THR A 148 -30.05 7.76 -17.28
N ALA A 149 -31.30 7.39 -17.57
CA ALA A 149 -32.26 6.91 -16.59
C ALA A 149 -32.48 5.40 -16.70
N TYR A 150 -32.62 4.75 -15.54
CA TYR A 150 -32.97 3.35 -15.42
C TYR A 150 -34.20 3.22 -14.53
N ASP A 151 -35.22 2.53 -15.04
CA ASP A 151 -36.45 2.26 -14.33
C ASP A 151 -36.43 0.84 -13.76
N PHE A 152 -36.84 0.70 -12.51
CA PHE A 152 -36.88 -0.58 -11.80
C PHE A 152 -38.21 -0.74 -11.08
N ASN A 153 -38.97 -1.78 -11.43
CA ASN A 153 -40.29 -2.01 -10.85
C ASN A 153 -40.18 -2.74 -9.50
N MET A 154 -40.50 -2.05 -8.41
CA MET A 154 -40.54 -2.60 -7.05
C MET A 154 -41.82 -3.42 -6.78
N GLY A 155 -42.82 -3.38 -7.67
CA GLY A 155 -44.02 -4.21 -7.57
C GLY A 155 -43.80 -5.65 -8.03
N ASP A 156 -42.91 -5.88 -9.00
CA ASP A 156 -42.72 -7.19 -9.63
C ASP A 156 -41.73 -8.06 -8.85
N LEU A 157 -42.19 -9.18 -8.29
CA LEU A 157 -41.37 -10.04 -7.42
C LEU A 157 -40.02 -10.44 -8.03
N TYR A 158 -39.99 -10.70 -9.34
CA TYR A 158 -38.82 -11.15 -10.09
C TYR A 158 -38.16 -10.06 -10.94
N ALA A 159 -38.35 -8.77 -10.60
CA ALA A 159 -37.69 -7.69 -11.30
C ALA A 159 -36.15 -7.79 -11.19
N SER A 160 -35.49 -7.60 -12.33
CA SER A 160 -34.05 -7.39 -12.42
C SER A 160 -33.73 -6.26 -13.39
N LEU A 161 -32.69 -5.50 -13.09
CA LEU A 161 -32.12 -4.49 -13.97
C LEU A 161 -30.65 -4.83 -14.16
N SER A 162 -30.21 -4.90 -15.41
CA SER A 162 -28.81 -5.10 -15.77
C SER A 162 -28.27 -3.85 -16.44
N ILE A 163 -27.10 -3.40 -16.01
CA ILE A 163 -26.36 -2.29 -16.58
C ILE A 163 -25.03 -2.83 -17.07
N THR A 164 -24.66 -2.50 -18.30
CA THR A 164 -23.37 -2.90 -18.87
C THR A 164 -22.41 -1.72 -18.84
N LEU A 165 -21.29 -1.89 -18.14
CA LEU A 165 -20.18 -0.96 -18.14
C LEU A 165 -19.18 -1.39 -19.21
N HIS A 166 -18.79 -0.47 -20.10
CA HIS A 166 -17.73 -0.70 -21.08
C HIS A 166 -16.45 0.01 -20.64
N GLY A 167 -15.29 -0.55 -20.97
CA GLY A 167 -14.03 0.01 -20.53
C GLY A 167 -12.83 -0.90 -20.76
N SER A 168 -11.82 -0.77 -19.91
CA SER A 168 -10.61 -1.60 -19.91
C SER A 168 -10.02 -1.70 -18.50
N GLY A 169 -9.23 -2.75 -18.26
CA GLY A 169 -8.54 -2.94 -16.96
C GLY A 169 -9.42 -3.61 -15.89
N PHE A 170 -10.53 -4.22 -16.31
CA PHE A 170 -11.31 -5.11 -15.47
C PHE A 170 -10.51 -6.36 -15.11
N ALA A 171 -10.63 -6.83 -13.87
CA ALA A 171 -10.05 -8.09 -13.46
C ALA A 171 -10.80 -9.27 -14.08
N ALA A 172 -10.11 -10.39 -14.29
CA ALA A 172 -10.72 -11.56 -14.92
C ALA A 172 -11.71 -12.32 -14.02
N SER A 173 -11.66 -12.08 -12.70
CA SER A 173 -12.51 -12.74 -11.70
C SER A 173 -13.43 -11.74 -11.00
N ASN A 174 -14.68 -12.16 -10.78
CA ASN A 174 -15.68 -11.41 -10.03
C ASN A 174 -15.29 -11.23 -8.55
N ASP A 175 -14.50 -12.14 -7.97
CA ASP A 175 -14.06 -12.03 -6.57
C ASP A 175 -13.14 -10.82 -6.34
N LEU A 176 -12.57 -10.28 -7.42
CA LEU A 176 -11.68 -9.12 -7.41
C LEU A 176 -12.41 -7.83 -7.79
N ILE A 177 -13.71 -7.90 -8.07
CA ILE A 177 -14.51 -6.80 -8.57
C ILE A 177 -15.63 -6.48 -7.59
N GLN A 178 -15.94 -5.20 -7.48
CA GLN A 178 -17.15 -4.72 -6.80
C GLN A 178 -17.67 -3.47 -7.51
N ALA A 179 -18.98 -3.26 -7.48
CA ALA A 179 -19.58 -2.01 -7.90
C ALA A 179 -20.57 -1.51 -6.83
N ASP A 180 -20.48 -0.22 -6.52
CA ASP A 180 -21.37 0.46 -5.58
C ASP A 180 -22.14 1.57 -6.30
N LEU A 181 -23.39 1.76 -5.88
CA LEU A 181 -24.17 2.96 -6.12
C LEU A 181 -23.88 3.96 -5.00
N LEU A 182 -23.50 5.18 -5.37
CA LEU A 182 -23.17 6.27 -4.45
C LEU A 182 -24.25 7.36 -4.50
N ASP A 183 -24.66 7.86 -3.33
CA ASP A 183 -25.52 9.04 -3.24
C ASP A 183 -24.77 10.35 -3.54
N ALA A 184 -25.48 11.48 -3.46
CA ALA A 184 -24.92 12.82 -3.70
C ALA A 184 -23.78 13.22 -2.75
N THR A 185 -23.66 12.56 -1.58
CA THR A 185 -22.57 12.78 -0.62
C THR A 185 -21.35 11.90 -0.90
N GLY A 186 -21.47 10.96 -1.85
CA GLY A 186 -20.43 9.97 -2.17
C GLY A 186 -20.47 8.73 -1.27
N LYS A 187 -21.49 8.57 -0.44
CA LYS A 187 -21.68 7.39 0.40
C LYS A 187 -22.26 6.25 -0.43
N ALA A 188 -21.72 5.04 -0.25
CA ALA A 188 -22.31 3.84 -0.84
C ALA A 188 -23.66 3.53 -0.19
N VAL A 189 -24.70 3.40 -1.03
CA VAL A 189 -26.08 3.15 -0.62
C VAL A 189 -26.65 1.85 -1.17
N PHE A 190 -26.01 1.27 -2.19
CA PHE A 190 -26.36 -0.04 -2.73
C PHE A 190 -25.10 -0.70 -3.30
N LYS A 191 -24.96 -2.02 -3.14
CA LYS A 191 -23.88 -2.81 -3.76
C LYS A 191 -24.49 -3.65 -4.87
N PHE A 192 -24.00 -3.47 -6.09
CA PHE A 192 -24.50 -4.22 -7.24
C PHE A 192 -24.12 -5.69 -7.18
N GLY A 193 -25.01 -6.53 -7.69
CA GLY A 193 -24.64 -7.87 -8.15
C GLY A 193 -23.75 -7.79 -9.37
N LEU A 194 -22.94 -8.82 -9.61
CA LEU A 194 -22.12 -8.96 -10.80
C LEU A 194 -22.68 -10.07 -11.68
N SER A 195 -22.73 -9.80 -13.00
CA SER A 195 -23.05 -10.81 -13.98
C SER A 195 -22.04 -11.97 -13.94
N THR A 196 -22.53 -13.20 -14.07
CA THR A 196 -21.67 -14.39 -14.18
C THR A 196 -20.88 -14.42 -15.49
N PHE A 197 -21.35 -13.69 -16.52
CA PHE A 197 -20.69 -13.56 -17.82
C PHE A 197 -19.50 -12.60 -17.84
N ASN A 198 -19.19 -11.94 -16.71
CA ASN A 198 -18.04 -11.04 -16.62
C ASN A 198 -16.70 -11.78 -16.66
N THR A 199 -16.69 -13.08 -16.36
CA THR A 199 -15.44 -13.86 -16.31
C THR A 199 -14.75 -13.85 -17.68
N ASN A 200 -13.47 -13.51 -17.69
CA ASN A 200 -12.62 -13.37 -18.89
C ASN A 200 -12.94 -12.21 -19.84
N ASN A 201 -13.92 -11.34 -19.54
CA ASN A 201 -14.19 -10.15 -20.36
C ASN A 201 -13.50 -8.91 -19.77
N LEU A 202 -12.35 -8.55 -20.34
CA LEU A 202 -11.55 -7.42 -19.86
C LEU A 202 -12.04 -6.05 -20.36
N THR A 203 -13.10 -6.02 -21.18
CA THR A 203 -13.59 -4.82 -21.87
C THR A 203 -15.01 -4.41 -21.50
N MET A 204 -15.76 -5.27 -20.82
CA MET A 204 -17.09 -4.95 -20.32
C MET A 204 -17.41 -5.73 -19.05
N MET A 205 -18.27 -5.15 -18.23
CA MET A 205 -18.75 -5.71 -16.99
C MET A 205 -20.25 -5.43 -16.85
N GLY A 206 -21.06 -6.48 -16.74
CA GLY A 206 -22.45 -6.40 -16.33
C GLY A 206 -22.57 -6.30 -14.82
N ILE A 207 -23.29 -5.29 -14.34
CA ILE A 207 -23.72 -5.14 -12.95
C ILE A 207 -25.24 -5.22 -12.90
N ASN A 208 -25.81 -5.70 -11.80
CA ASN A 208 -27.26 -5.88 -11.71
C ASN A 208 -27.84 -5.52 -10.35
N ILE A 209 -29.14 -5.23 -10.39
CA ILE A 209 -30.03 -5.09 -9.24
C ILE A 209 -31.08 -6.19 -9.35
N ALA A 210 -31.36 -6.91 -8.27
CA ALA A 210 -32.35 -7.98 -8.26
C ALA A 210 -33.31 -7.85 -7.07
N ARG A 211 -34.60 -7.63 -7.33
CA ARG A 211 -35.59 -7.44 -6.25
C ARG A 211 -35.81 -8.72 -5.43
N TYR A 212 -35.73 -9.87 -6.08
CA TYR A 212 -35.95 -11.17 -5.43
C TYR A 212 -34.82 -11.55 -4.45
N ASN A 213 -33.69 -10.84 -4.47
CA ASN A 213 -32.67 -10.93 -3.43
C ASN A 213 -33.13 -10.12 -2.20
N PRO A 214 -33.33 -10.74 -1.02
CA PRO A 214 -33.81 -10.04 0.17
C PRO A 214 -32.91 -8.88 0.60
N THR A 215 -31.59 -9.02 0.49
CA THR A 215 -30.64 -7.97 0.86
C THR A 215 -30.75 -6.77 -0.07
N ASP A 216 -30.83 -7.03 -1.38
CA ASP A 216 -31.01 -5.97 -2.37
C ASP A 216 -32.35 -5.26 -2.16
N TYR A 217 -33.43 -6.00 -1.89
CA TYR A 217 -34.75 -5.43 -1.63
C TYR A 217 -34.75 -4.46 -0.44
N GLU A 218 -34.14 -4.84 0.69
CA GLU A 218 -34.03 -3.94 1.85
C GLU A 218 -33.23 -2.67 1.53
N ALA A 219 -32.11 -2.81 0.80
CA ALA A 219 -31.30 -1.66 0.38
C ALA A 219 -32.08 -0.74 -0.57
N LEU A 220 -32.79 -1.29 -1.56
CA LEU A 220 -33.62 -0.53 -2.50
C LEU A 220 -34.79 0.17 -1.80
N LYS A 221 -35.41 -0.44 -0.79
CA LYS A 221 -36.45 0.20 0.03
C LYS A 221 -35.95 1.43 0.77
N ALA A 222 -34.68 1.47 1.17
CA ALA A 222 -34.10 2.63 1.85
C ALA A 222 -33.84 3.84 0.92
N LEU A 223 -33.76 3.64 -0.40
CA LEU A 223 -33.52 4.71 -1.37
C LEU A 223 -34.76 5.61 -1.58
N PRO A 224 -34.66 6.86 -2.06
CA PRO A 224 -35.82 7.59 -2.58
C PRO A 224 -36.45 6.90 -3.80
N ALA A 225 -37.70 7.25 -4.12
CA ALA A 225 -38.40 6.72 -5.30
C ALA A 225 -37.70 7.11 -6.62
N THR A 226 -37.13 8.31 -6.68
CA THR A 226 -36.25 8.74 -7.78
C THR A 226 -35.02 9.39 -7.17
N GLY A 227 -33.84 9.04 -7.68
CA GLY A 227 -32.59 9.63 -7.21
C GLY A 227 -31.51 9.69 -8.30
N LEU A 228 -30.55 10.59 -8.10
CA LEU A 228 -29.32 10.67 -8.88
C LEU A 228 -28.20 10.00 -8.09
N TYR A 229 -27.42 9.17 -8.80
CA TYR A 229 -26.38 8.37 -8.17
C TYR A 229 -25.15 8.26 -9.06
N LYS A 230 -23.98 8.15 -8.46
CA LYS A 230 -22.75 7.77 -9.19
C LYS A 230 -22.48 6.29 -9.02
N ILE A 231 -21.74 5.70 -9.96
CA ILE A 231 -21.28 4.32 -9.84
C ILE A 231 -19.79 4.35 -9.53
N ARG A 232 -19.39 3.58 -8.52
CA ARG A 232 -17.98 3.34 -8.20
C ARG A 232 -17.66 1.88 -8.41
N VAL A 233 -16.60 1.62 -9.16
CA VAL A 233 -16.14 0.28 -9.50
C VAL A 233 -14.76 0.06 -8.92
N TYR A 234 -14.63 -1.09 -8.28
CA TYR A 234 -13.39 -1.64 -7.78
C TYR A 234 -12.97 -2.78 -8.71
N SER A 235 -11.71 -2.79 -9.11
CA SER A 235 -11.11 -3.86 -9.90
C SER A 235 -9.71 -4.12 -9.33
N TYR A 236 -9.59 -5.17 -8.53
CA TYR A 236 -8.39 -5.55 -7.78
C TYR A 236 -7.78 -4.43 -6.93
N ALA A 237 -6.78 -3.70 -7.43
CA ALA A 237 -6.13 -2.61 -6.69
C ALA A 237 -6.54 -1.22 -7.20
N LYS A 238 -7.40 -1.15 -8.22
CA LYS A 238 -7.90 0.11 -8.79
C LYS A 238 -9.33 0.37 -8.38
N VAL A 239 -9.64 1.65 -8.19
CA VAL A 239 -10.98 2.15 -7.90
C VAL A 239 -11.27 3.33 -8.81
N VAL A 240 -12.41 3.32 -9.48
CA VAL A 240 -12.88 4.40 -10.36
C VAL A 240 -14.30 4.74 -9.98
N THR A 241 -14.57 6.03 -9.78
CA THR A 241 -15.92 6.57 -9.68
C THR A 241 -16.25 7.28 -10.98
N LEU A 242 -17.34 6.87 -11.63
CA LEU A 242 -17.86 7.56 -12.82
C LEU A 242 -18.22 9.00 -12.46
N GLN A 243 -17.89 9.93 -13.34
CA GLN A 243 -18.03 11.35 -13.09
C GLN A 243 -19.49 11.80 -13.22
N HIS A 244 -20.21 11.28 -14.21
CA HIS A 244 -21.60 11.66 -14.46
C HIS A 244 -22.57 10.74 -13.71
N PRO A 245 -23.61 11.28 -13.07
CA PRO A 245 -24.57 10.46 -12.38
C PRO A 245 -25.50 9.73 -13.37
N ILE A 246 -26.11 8.64 -12.91
CA ILE A 246 -27.28 8.03 -13.51
C ILE A 246 -28.52 8.41 -12.70
N ARG A 247 -29.70 8.32 -13.32
CA ARG A 247 -30.98 8.38 -12.60
C ARG A 247 -31.51 6.97 -12.40
N LEU A 248 -31.86 6.63 -11.16
CA LEU A 248 -32.59 5.39 -10.85
C LEU A 248 -33.99 5.76 -10.37
N ASN A 249 -34.99 5.21 -11.05
CA ASN A 249 -36.41 5.35 -10.68
C ASN A 249 -36.92 4.00 -10.16
N LEU A 250 -37.29 3.95 -8.89
CA LEU A 250 -37.94 2.82 -8.24
C LEU A 250 -39.46 2.98 -8.37
N LEU A 251 -40.03 2.36 -9.40
CA LEU A 251 -41.46 2.41 -9.71
C LEU A 251 -42.24 1.51 -8.74
N ASN A 252 -43.50 1.87 -8.45
CA ASN A 252 -44.43 1.07 -7.62
C ASN A 252 -43.86 0.67 -6.25
N LYS A 253 -43.17 1.63 -5.62
CA LYS A 253 -42.53 1.47 -4.32
C LYS A 253 -43.50 1.67 -3.16
#